data_AF-A0A8S4QMV2-F1
#
_entry.id   AF-A0A8S4QMV2-F1
#
_cell.length_a   1.000
_cell.length_b   1.000
_cell.length_c   1.000
_cell.angle_alpha   90.00
_cell.angle_beta   90.00
_cell.angle_gamma   90.00
#
_symmetry.space_group_name_H-M   'P 1'
#
loop_
_entity.id
_entity.type
_entity.pdbx_description
1 polymer ?
#
loop_
_entity_poly.entity_id
_entity_poly.type
_entity_poly.pdbx_seq_one_letter_code
_entity_poly.pdbx_strand_id
1 'polypeptide(L)' 'MHAHAQFCWSGDNTLPATKHAISTLANEDADEAIVLILSDANLRRYGIPPEHLGTILTSDPRVQAHVIFIGSLGDEANT' A
#
# COMPACT_ATOMS: atom_id res chain seq x y z
N MET A 1 -20.84 8.17 -4.85
CA MET A 1 -19.57 7.74 -4.21
C MET A 1 -18.46 8.80 -4.20
N HIS A 2 -18.55 9.91 -4.95
CA HIS A 2 -17.50 10.94 -4.97
C HIS A 2 -17.37 11.74 -3.65
N ALA A 3 -18.49 11.96 -2.96
CA ALA A 3 -18.52 12.81 -1.76
C ALA A 3 -18.10 12.11 -0.45
N HIS A 4 -18.05 10.77 -0.44
CA HIS A 4 -17.75 9.99 0.77
C HIS A 4 -16.25 9.71 0.94
N ALA A 5 -15.52 9.51 -0.16
CA ALA A 5 -14.08 9.27 -0.10
C ALA A 5 -13.25 10.56 0.11
N GLN A 6 -13.81 11.74 -0.19
CA GLN A 6 -13.08 13.02 -0.11
C GLN A 6 -12.75 13.48 1.33
N PHE A 7 -13.45 12.92 2.33
CA PHE A 7 -13.29 13.24 3.75
C PHE A 7 -12.90 12.03 4.60
N CYS A 8 -12.66 10.86 3.99
CA CYS A 8 -11.99 9.80 4.71
C CYS A 8 -10.60 10.32 5.08
N TRP A 9 -10.20 10.17 6.34
CA TRP A 9 -8.78 10.17 6.69
C TRP A 9 -8.13 8.93 6.05
N SER A 10 -7.97 8.96 4.72
CA SER A 10 -7.05 8.10 4.01
C SER A 10 -5.66 8.49 4.49
N GLY A 11 -4.87 7.51 4.92
CA GLY A 11 -3.53 7.75 5.45
C GLY A 11 -3.18 6.91 6.67
N ASP A 12 -4.12 6.71 7.59
CA ASP A 12 -3.92 5.83 8.76
C ASP A 12 -3.69 4.38 8.32
N ASN A 13 -4.49 3.90 7.36
CA ASN A 13 -4.58 2.46 7.13
C ASN A 13 -3.69 1.91 6.00
N THR A 14 -3.02 2.73 5.18
CA THR A 14 -2.20 2.20 4.06
C THR A 14 -1.10 1.27 4.56
N LEU A 15 -0.32 1.72 5.55
CA LEU A 15 0.77 0.92 6.14
C LEU A 15 0.25 -0.33 6.89
N PRO A 16 -0.68 -0.21 7.88
CA PRO A 16 -1.15 -1.38 8.61
C PRO A 16 -1.97 -2.34 7.74
N ALA A 17 -2.75 -1.87 6.76
CA ALA A 17 -3.47 -2.75 5.85
C ALA A 17 -2.51 -3.53 4.94
N THR A 18 -1.47 -2.86 4.42
CA THR A 18 -0.43 -3.55 3.61
C THR A 18 0.28 -4.60 4.44
N LYS A 19 0.69 -4.25 5.67
CA LYS A 19 1.34 -5.19 6.59
C LYS A 19 0.44 -6.37 6.95
N HIS A 20 -0.84 -6.10 7.22
CA HIS A 20 -1.81 -7.12 7.56
C HIS A 20 -2.04 -8.07 6.39
N ALA A 21 -2.23 -7.57 5.17
CA ALA A 21 -2.42 -8.39 3.98
C ALA A 21 -1.24 -9.35 3.74
N ILE A 22 -0.01 -8.82 3.81
CA ILE A 22 1.22 -9.62 3.67
C ILE A 22 1.30 -10.67 4.79
N SER A 23 1.12 -10.25 6.04
CA SER A 23 1.26 -11.14 7.20
C SER A 23 0.22 -12.26 7.21
N THR A 24 -1.01 -11.95 6.80
CA THR A 24 -2.09 -12.94 6.71
C THR A 24 -1.81 -13.93 5.59
N LEU A 25 -1.49 -13.45 4.38
CA LEU A 25 -1.23 -14.32 3.23
C LEU A 25 0.02 -15.20 3.43
N ALA A 26 1.03 -14.70 4.16
CA ALA A 26 2.25 -15.47 4.45
C ALA A 26 2.03 -16.68 5.37
N ASN A 27 0.85 -16.84 5.98
CA ASN A 27 0.48 -18.01 6.77
C ASN A 27 -0.36 -19.02 5.98
N GLU A 28 -0.78 -18.69 4.75
CA GLU A 28 -1.54 -19.60 3.90
C GLU A 28 -0.61 -20.56 3.17
N ASP A 29 -1.05 -21.80 2.99
CA ASP A 29 -0.36 -22.81 2.18
C ASP A 29 -0.73 -22.61 0.71
N ALA A 30 0.07 -21.81 0.01
CA ALA A 30 -0.13 -21.46 -1.38
C ALA A 30 1.17 -21.64 -2.17
N ASP A 31 1.07 -22.13 -3.40
CA ASP A 31 2.22 -22.22 -4.32
C ASP A 31 2.78 -20.83 -4.65
N GLU A 32 1.89 -19.84 -4.80
CA GLU A 32 2.23 -18.43 -5.05
C GLU A 32 1.40 -17.51 -4.14
N ALA A 33 2.09 -16.57 -3.47
CA ALA A 33 1.47 -15.57 -2.63
C ALA A 33 1.75 -14.17 -3.19
N ILE A 34 0.71 -13.49 -3.69
CA ILE A 34 0.81 -12.17 -4.31
C ILE A 34 -0.15 -11.19 -3.62
N VAL A 35 0.36 -10.01 -3.25
CA VAL A 35 -0.44 -8.90 -2.74
C VAL A 35 -0.36 -7.73 -3.72
N LEU A 36 -1.50 -7.27 -4.20
CA LEU A 36 -1.62 -6.09 -5.05
C LEU A 36 -2.28 -4.95 -4.28
N ILE A 37 -1.55 -3.85 -4.07
CA ILE A 37 -2.07 -2.63 -3.45
C ILE A 37 -2.43 -1.62 -4.53
N LEU A 38 -3.65 -1.11 -4.50
CA LEU A 38 -4.10 -0.01 -5.36
C LEU A 38 -4.14 1.28 -4.52
N SER A 39 -3.39 2.30 -4.93
CA SER A 39 -3.30 3.57 -4.20
C SER A 39 -3.51 4.75 -5.12
N ASP A 40 -4.18 5.79 -4.65
CA ASP A 40 -4.36 7.08 -5.33
C ASP A 40 -3.10 7.96 -5.37
N ALA A 41 -1.93 7.38 -5.05
CA ALA A 41 -0.62 8.01 -4.96
C ALA A 41 -0.50 9.15 -3.93
N ASN A 42 -1.50 9.41 -3.09
CA ASN A 42 -1.51 10.58 -2.19
C ASN A 42 -0.63 10.42 -0.93
N LEU A 43 0.49 9.68 -0.99
CA LEU A 43 1.33 9.35 0.18
C LEU A 43 1.75 10.59 0.98
N ARG A 44 2.25 11.63 0.30
CA ARG A 44 2.67 12.90 0.92
C ARG A 44 1.51 13.63 1.58
N ARG A 45 0.34 13.65 0.94
CA ARG A 45 -0.89 14.26 1.50
C ARG A 45 -1.31 13.57 2.80
N TYR A 46 -0.98 12.29 2.93
CA TYR A 46 -1.28 11.48 4.10
C TYR A 46 -0.13 11.41 5.12
N GLY A 47 0.97 12.12 4.87
CA GLY A 47 2.15 12.08 5.74
C GLY A 47 2.79 10.69 5.81
N ILE A 48 2.64 9.87 4.77
CA ILE A 48 3.27 8.56 4.66
C ILE A 48 4.61 8.73 3.94
N PRO A 49 5.74 8.49 4.62
CA PRO A 49 7.03 8.44 3.94
C PRO A 49 7.07 7.22 3.00
N PRO A 50 7.41 7.39 1.70
CA PRO A 50 7.44 6.29 0.73
C PRO A 50 8.32 5.10 1.17
N GLU A 51 9.41 5.37 1.89
CA GLU A 51 10.32 4.36 2.44
C GLU A 51 9.64 3.42 3.44
N HIS A 52 8.63 3.88 4.17
CA HIS A 52 7.86 3.04 5.08
C HIS A 52 7.02 2.03 4.30
N LEU A 53 6.36 2.48 3.22
CA LEU A 53 5.61 1.58 2.35
C LEU A 53 6.55 0.59 1.65
N GLY A 54 7.69 1.05 1.14
CA GLY A 54 8.72 0.19 0.55
C GLY A 54 9.20 -0.90 1.51
N THR A 55 9.49 -0.53 2.77
CA THR A 55 9.91 -1.48 3.81
C THR A 55 8.85 -2.55 4.08
N ILE A 56 7.57 -2.17 4.10
CA ILE A 56 6.48 -3.13 4.32
C ILE A 56 6.29 -4.04 3.10
N LEU A 57 6.37 -3.50 1.87
CA LEU A 57 6.27 -4.28 0.63
C LEU A 57 7.33 -5.40 0.56
N THR A 58 8.50 -5.19 1.14
CA THR A 58 9.59 -6.18 1.17
C THR A 58 9.72 -6.91 2.51
N SER A 59 8.71 -6.87 3.37
CA SER A 59 8.81 -7.35 4.76
C SER A 59 8.78 -8.88 4.91
N ASP A 60 8.20 -9.61 3.96
CA ASP A 60 8.20 -11.07 3.95
C ASP A 60 8.56 -11.59 2.56
N PRO A 61 9.70 -12.31 2.40
CA PRO A 61 10.15 -12.80 1.10
C PRO A 61 9.27 -13.90 0.51
N ARG A 62 8.33 -14.47 1.29
CA ARG A 62 7.37 -15.48 0.80
C ARG A 62 6.22 -14.85 0.02
N VAL A 63 6.01 -13.54 0.15
CA VAL A 63 4.90 -12.81 -0.49
C VAL A 63 5.44 -11.79 -1.48
N GLN A 64 4.99 -11.88 -2.73
CA GLN A 64 5.27 -10.89 -3.76
C GLN A 64 4.29 -9.72 -3.64
N ALA A 65 4.72 -8.62 -3.01
CA ALA A 65 3.87 -7.44 -2.84
C ALA A 65 4.22 -6.36 -3.87
N HIS A 66 3.20 -5.85 -4.57
CA HIS A 66 3.32 -4.77 -5.54
C HIS A 66 2.29 -3.67 -5.29
N VAL A 67 2.69 -2.42 -5.48
CA VAL A 67 1.78 -1.27 -5.43
C VAL A 67 1.59 -0.67 -6.83
N ILE A 68 0.35 -0.39 -7.18
CA ILE A 68 -0.04 0.32 -8.39
C ILE A 68 -0.57 1.68 -7.96
N PHE A 69 0.16 2.73 -8.33
CA PHE A 69 -0.22 4.11 -8.08
C PHE A 69 -1.09 4.64 -9.22
N ILE A 70 -2.26 5.18 -8.86
CA ILE A 70 -3.25 5.77 -9.74
C ILE A 70 -3.38 7.25 -9.35
N GLY A 71 -2.57 8.09 -9.96
CA GLY A 71 -2.58 9.54 -9.72
C GLY A 71 -2.34 10.31 -11.01
N SER A 72 -2.67 11.60 -11.01
CA SER A 72 -2.21 12.51 -12.06
C SER A 72 -0.69 12.66 -12.00
N LEU A 73 -0.04 12.99 -13.13
CA LEU A 73 1.40 13.25 -13.25
C LEU A 73 1.90 14.23 -12.17
N GLY A 74 2.31 13.71 -11.04
CA GLY A 74 2.88 14.42 -9.91
C GLY A 74 3.79 13.45 -9.15
N ASP A 75 4.92 13.96 -8.68
CA ASP A 75 6.02 13.18 -8.09
C ASP A 75 5.74 12.66 -6.66
N GLU A 76 4.52 12.15 -6.41
CA GLU A 76 4.08 11.75 -5.07
C GLU A 76 4.78 10.48 -4.53
N ALA A 77 5.44 9.72 -5.41
CA ALA A 77 6.16 8.49 -5.08
C ALA A 77 7.68 8.58 -5.36
N ASN A 78 8.21 9.77 -5.66
CA ASN A 78 9.65 9.96 -5.78
C ASN A 78 10.30 10.03 -4.39
N THR A 79 11.55 9.57 -4.35
CA THR A 79 12.38 9.43 -3.15
C THR A 79 13.03 10.74 -2.74
#